data_AF-A0A7V9BVA8-F1
#
_entry.id   AF-A0A7V9BVA8-F1
#
_cell.length_a   1.000
_cell.length_b   1.000
_cell.length_c   1.000
_cell.angle_alpha   90.00
_cell.angle_beta   90.00
_cell.angle_gamma   90.00
#
_symmetry.space_group_name_H-M   'P 1'
#
loop_
_entity.id
_entity.type
_entity.pdbx_description
1 polymer ?
#
loop_
_entity_poly.entity_id
_entity_poly.type
_entity_poly.pdbx_seq_one_letter_code
_entity_poly.pdbx_strand_id
1 'polypeptide(L)'
;SKKVRQAIFTDVILSAEIVAVALGAVADEPFATKAIVLSLVSVGMTFAIYGLVAGLVKLDDIGLHLQKAANGAKRRIGRFLVDYTPALMKVISVGGTAAMFVVGGGIVLHGIPAIYDPLHHAVEELTHSGLLQGLITTVVSLAAGLVVGAVAALVVDNALKGIRTLRGKPAPAH
;
A
#
# COMPACT_ATOMS: atom_id res chain seq x y z
N SER A 1 19.95 -15.02 3.59
CA SER A 1 19.96 -13.80 2.75
C SER A 1 19.08 -12.73 3.39
N LYS A 2 19.61 -11.55 3.73
CA LYS A 2 18.83 -10.44 4.34
C LYS A 2 17.63 -10.01 3.47
N LYS A 3 17.76 -10.12 2.15
CA LYS A 3 16.72 -9.74 1.18
C LYS A 3 15.51 -10.68 1.19
N VAL A 4 15.73 -11.99 1.34
CA VAL A 4 14.63 -12.98 1.43
C VAL A 4 13.80 -12.76 2.70
N ARG A 5 14.47 -12.50 3.83
CA ARG A 5 13.78 -12.20 5.09
C ARG A 5 12.94 -10.91 4.98
N GLN A 6 13.47 -9.88 4.33
CA GLN A 6 12.77 -8.60 4.13
C GLN A 6 11.53 -8.72 3.23
N ALA A 7 11.62 -9.52 2.16
CA ALA A 7 10.49 -9.77 1.27
C ALA A 7 9.33 -10.47 2.01
N ILE A 8 9.64 -11.48 2.83
CA ILE A 8 8.63 -12.23 3.61
C ILE A 8 7.90 -11.31 4.60
N PHE A 9 8.62 -10.42 5.30
CA PHE A 9 7.98 -9.50 6.24
C PHE A 9 7.04 -8.49 5.57
N THR A 10 7.39 -8.03 4.37
CA THR A 10 6.56 -7.06 3.65
C THR A 10 5.25 -7.70 3.21
N ASP A 11 5.30 -8.95 2.74
CA ASP A 11 4.12 -9.72 2.30
C ASP A 11 3.20 -10.12 3.47
N VAL A 12 3.77 -10.48 4.63
CA VAL A 12 2.98 -10.77 5.85
C VAL A 12 2.27 -9.53 6.37
N ILE A 13 2.92 -8.36 6.36
CA ILE A 13 2.30 -7.11 6.80
C ILE A 13 1.17 -6.71 5.84
N LEU A 14 1.42 -6.78 4.53
CA LEU A 14 0.43 -6.44 3.51
C LEU A 14 -0.80 -7.36 3.57
N SER A 15 -0.58 -8.67 3.73
CA SER A 15 -1.69 -9.63 3.85
C SER A 15 -2.44 -9.49 5.17
N ALA A 16 -1.76 -9.19 6.28
CA ALA A 16 -2.41 -8.91 7.56
C ALA A 16 -3.25 -7.63 7.52
N GLU A 17 -2.80 -6.60 6.81
CA GLU A 17 -3.53 -5.34 6.62
C GLU A 17 -4.85 -5.56 5.87
N ILE A 18 -4.83 -6.29 4.75
CA ILE A 18 -6.04 -6.62 3.98
C ILE A 18 -7.03 -7.41 4.84
N VAL A 19 -6.53 -8.36 5.63
CA VAL A 19 -7.35 -9.16 6.56
C VAL A 19 -7.93 -8.28 7.66
N ALA A 20 -7.18 -7.35 8.23
CA ALA A 20 -7.65 -6.44 9.28
C ALA A 20 -8.75 -5.50 8.75
N VAL A 21 -8.60 -4.96 7.54
CA VAL A 21 -9.62 -4.13 6.88
C VAL A 21 -10.90 -4.94 6.65
N ALA A 22 -10.78 -6.13 6.05
CA ALA A 22 -11.92 -6.99 5.78
C ALA A 22 -12.60 -7.44 7.08
N LEU A 23 -11.83 -7.80 8.12
CA LEU A 23 -12.37 -8.21 9.42
C LEU A 23 -13.09 -7.05 10.11
N GLY A 24 -12.57 -5.82 10.02
CA GLY A 24 -13.25 -4.63 10.52
C GLY A 24 -14.61 -4.40 9.86
N ALA A 25 -14.72 -4.60 8.55
CA ALA A 25 -15.97 -4.42 7.80
C ALA A 25 -17.07 -5.43 8.17
N VAL A 26 -16.70 -6.60 8.71
CA VAL A 26 -17.65 -7.64 9.14
C VAL A 26 -17.49 -7.97 10.62
N ALA A 27 -17.03 -7.01 11.44
CA ALA A 27 -16.67 -7.25 12.83
C ALA A 27 -17.86 -7.75 13.68
N ASP A 28 -19.08 -7.33 13.35
CA ASP A 28 -20.30 -7.69 14.08
C ASP A 28 -21.01 -8.94 13.54
N GLU A 29 -20.49 -9.53 12.46
CA GLU A 29 -21.11 -10.68 11.82
C GLU A 29 -20.77 -12.02 12.51
N PRO A 30 -21.61 -13.06 12.35
CA PRO A 30 -21.30 -14.42 12.82
C PRO A 30 -20.01 -14.97 12.18
N PHE A 31 -19.36 -15.90 12.88
CA PHE A 31 -18.09 -16.49 12.45
C PHE A 31 -18.13 -17.07 11.03
N ALA A 32 -19.23 -17.73 10.65
CA ALA A 32 -19.40 -18.29 9.31
C ALA A 32 -19.33 -17.21 8.22
N THR A 33 -20.03 -16.08 8.41
CA THR A 33 -20.01 -14.94 7.48
C THR A 33 -18.60 -14.35 7.40
N LYS A 34 -17.95 -14.12 8.55
CA LYS A 34 -16.56 -13.62 8.59
C LYS A 34 -15.61 -14.52 7.79
N ALA A 35 -15.67 -15.83 8.02
CA ALA A 35 -14.81 -16.81 7.36
C ALA A 35 -15.01 -16.80 5.83
N ILE A 36 -16.26 -16.73 5.36
CA ILE A 36 -16.59 -16.69 3.93
C ILE A 36 -16.08 -15.38 3.31
N VAL A 37 -16.40 -14.23 3.91
CA VAL A 37 -16.00 -12.91 3.40
C VAL A 37 -14.48 -12.77 3.34
N LEU A 38 -13.78 -13.10 4.43
CA LEU A 38 -12.32 -13.04 4.49
C LEU A 38 -11.67 -13.94 3.44
N SER A 39 -12.20 -15.15 3.24
CA SER A 39 -11.69 -16.08 2.23
C SER A 39 -11.88 -15.54 0.81
N LEU A 40 -13.08 -15.02 0.49
CA LEU A 40 -13.39 -14.47 -0.82
C LEU A 40 -12.58 -13.21 -1.12
N VAL A 41 -12.46 -12.29 -0.16
CA VAL A 41 -11.67 -11.06 -0.31
C VAL A 41 -10.19 -11.39 -0.49
N SER A 42 -9.64 -12.30 0.32
CA SER A 42 -8.24 -12.70 0.23
C SER A 42 -7.90 -13.31 -1.15
N VAL A 43 -8.71 -14.26 -1.61
CA VAL A 43 -8.52 -14.90 -2.92
C VAL A 43 -8.77 -13.91 -4.06
N GLY A 44 -9.86 -13.15 -4.00
CA GLY A 44 -10.23 -12.17 -5.02
C GLY A 44 -9.17 -11.08 -5.18
N MET A 45 -8.66 -10.54 -4.07
CA MET A 45 -7.62 -9.51 -4.11
C MET A 45 -6.29 -10.06 -4.62
N THR A 46 -5.96 -11.31 -4.29
CA THR A 46 -4.79 -12.00 -4.85
C THR A 46 -4.88 -12.02 -6.38
N PHE A 47 -5.97 -12.54 -6.94
CA PHE A 47 -6.15 -12.57 -8.39
C PHE A 47 -6.19 -11.16 -9.01
N ALA A 48 -6.83 -10.20 -8.35
CA ALA A 48 -6.92 -8.83 -8.85
C ALA A 48 -5.54 -8.16 -8.96
N ILE A 49 -4.72 -8.22 -7.89
CA ILE A 49 -3.39 -7.59 -7.88
C ILE A 49 -2.46 -8.29 -8.87
N TYR A 50 -2.36 -9.62 -8.81
CA TYR A 50 -1.47 -10.35 -9.71
C TYR A 50 -1.93 -10.26 -11.17
N GLY A 51 -3.24 -10.24 -11.42
CA GLY A 51 -3.81 -10.01 -12.74
C GLY A 51 -3.52 -8.61 -13.28
N LEU A 52 -3.64 -7.57 -12.44
CA LEU A 52 -3.28 -6.20 -12.80
C LEU A 52 -1.80 -6.12 -13.18
N VAL A 53 -0.90 -6.63 -12.33
CA VAL A 53 0.55 -6.61 -12.56
C VAL A 53 0.90 -7.40 -13.83
N ALA A 54 0.33 -8.60 -14.02
CA ALA A 54 0.55 -9.39 -15.23
C ALA A 54 0.05 -8.66 -16.49
N GLY A 55 -1.08 -7.96 -16.41
CA GLY A 55 -1.59 -7.12 -17.49
C GLY A 55 -0.60 -6.01 -17.87
N LEU A 56 -0.03 -5.33 -16.88
CA LEU A 56 0.95 -4.27 -17.10
C LEU A 56 2.24 -4.78 -17.76
N VAL A 57 2.76 -5.91 -17.29
CA VAL A 57 3.95 -6.56 -17.89
C VAL A 57 3.64 -6.97 -19.33
N LYS A 58 2.44 -7.50 -19.59
CA LYS A 58 2.04 -7.92 -20.92
C LYS A 58 1.90 -6.76 -21.90
N LEU A 59 1.48 -5.58 -21.45
CA LEU A 59 1.48 -4.36 -22.28
C LEU A 59 2.90 -3.97 -22.72
N ASP A 60 3.89 -4.14 -21.83
CA ASP A 60 5.29 -3.88 -22.13
C ASP A 60 5.86 -4.86 -23.18
N ASP A 61 5.61 -6.15 -22.98
CA ASP A 61 6.01 -7.21 -23.91
C ASP A 61 5.39 -7.01 -25.30
N ILE A 62 4.10 -6.65 -25.34
CA ILE A 62 3.39 -6.29 -26.58
C ILE A 62 4.05 -5.08 -27.23
N GLY A 63 4.38 -4.04 -26.45
CA GLY A 63 5.08 -2.85 -26.94
C GLY A 63 6.41 -3.21 -27.61
N LEU A 64 7.24 -4.02 -26.96
CA LEU A 64 8.51 -4.50 -27.49
C LEU A 64 8.33 -5.33 -28.77
N HIS A 65 7.29 -6.15 -28.84
CA HIS A 65 6.97 -6.89 -30.06
C HIS A 65 6.59 -5.94 -31.20
N LEU A 66 5.71 -4.96 -30.96
CA LEU A 66 5.26 -4.01 -31.97
C LEU A 66 6.40 -3.14 -32.53
N GLN A 67 7.43 -2.85 -31.74
CA GLN A 67 8.62 -2.13 -32.21
C GLN A 67 9.41 -2.88 -33.29
N LYS A 68 9.31 -4.22 -33.33
CA LYS A 68 9.97 -5.07 -34.34
C LYS A 68 9.16 -5.19 -35.63
N ALA A 69 7.93 -4.67 -35.67
CA ALA A 69 7.08 -4.76 -36.85
C ALA A 69 7.59 -3.88 -38.00
N ALA A 70 7.48 -4.37 -39.25
CA ALA A 70 7.86 -3.63 -40.46
C ALA A 70 6.97 -2.39 -40.72
N ASN A 71 5.76 -2.37 -40.17
CA ASN A 71 4.83 -1.24 -40.32
C ASN A 71 5.22 -0.08 -39.38
N GLY A 72 5.54 1.08 -39.96
CA GLY A 72 5.96 2.27 -39.21
C GLY A 72 4.94 2.78 -38.18
N ALA A 73 3.64 2.60 -38.42
CA ALA A 73 2.60 2.94 -37.46
C ALA A 73 2.62 1.99 -36.24
N LYS A 74 2.74 0.67 -36.49
CA LYS A 74 2.87 -0.33 -35.41
C LYS A 74 4.14 -0.09 -34.60
N ARG A 75 5.25 0.26 -35.25
CA ARG A 75 6.51 0.60 -34.57
C ARG A 75 6.39 1.84 -33.69
N ARG A 76 5.68 2.87 -34.14
CA ARG A 76 5.43 4.09 -33.35
C ARG A 76 4.57 3.81 -32.13
N ILE A 77 3.52 3.00 -32.28
CA ILE A 77 2.67 2.55 -31.18
C ILE A 77 3.50 1.72 -30.19
N GLY A 78 4.28 0.74 -30.66
CA GLY A 78 5.13 -0.07 -29.78
C GLY A 78 6.16 0.73 -29.00
N ARG A 79 6.70 1.80 -29.59
CA ARG A 79 7.60 2.74 -28.90
C ARG A 79 6.88 3.52 -27.80
N PHE A 80 5.70 4.05 -28.12
CA PHE A 80 4.85 4.72 -27.15
C PHE A 80 4.49 3.80 -25.97
N LEU A 81 4.09 2.54 -26.20
CA LEU A 81 3.77 1.64 -25.09
C LEU A 81 4.96 1.46 -24.14
N VAL A 82 6.13 1.09 -24.66
CA VAL A 82 7.33 0.82 -23.85
C VAL A 82 7.83 2.07 -23.12
N ASP A 83 7.77 3.24 -23.76
CA ASP A 83 8.24 4.49 -23.13
C ASP A 83 7.32 4.92 -21.96
N TYR A 84 6.03 4.56 -22.00
CA TYR A 84 5.05 4.92 -20.97
C TYR A 84 4.87 3.86 -19.87
N THR A 85 5.25 2.60 -20.09
CA THR A 85 5.22 1.55 -19.05
C THR A 85 5.94 1.97 -17.76
N PRO A 86 7.17 2.54 -17.78
CA PRO A 86 7.88 2.92 -16.55
C PRO A 86 7.15 4.02 -15.76
N ALA A 87 6.54 4.98 -16.45
CA ALA A 87 5.75 6.03 -15.80
C ALA A 87 4.52 5.45 -15.12
N LEU A 88 3.83 4.51 -15.78
CA LEU A 88 2.68 3.80 -15.22
C LEU A 88 3.06 3.00 -13.96
N MET A 89 4.16 2.25 -14.01
CA MET A 89 4.69 1.52 -12.85
C MET A 89 5.02 2.46 -11.68
N LYS A 90 5.58 3.65 -11.97
CA LYS A 90 5.87 4.66 -10.94
C LYS A 90 4.59 5.23 -10.31
N VAL A 91 3.57 5.54 -11.12
CA VAL A 91 2.27 6.03 -10.62
C VAL A 91 1.62 4.98 -9.73
N ILE A 92 1.63 3.71 -10.13
CA ILE A 92 1.07 2.62 -9.33
C ILE A 92 1.87 2.42 -8.04
N SER A 93 3.19 2.52 -8.09
CA SER A 93 4.03 2.40 -6.89
C SER A 93 3.77 3.53 -5.89
N VAL A 94 3.70 4.78 -6.36
CA VAL A 94 3.39 5.94 -5.50
C VAL A 94 1.95 5.86 -4.97
N GLY A 95 1.00 5.51 -5.84
CA GLY A 95 -0.40 5.31 -5.46
C GLY A 95 -0.57 4.20 -4.43
N GLY A 96 0.12 3.06 -4.61
CA GLY A 96 0.14 1.96 -3.66
C GLY A 96 0.75 2.37 -2.31
N THR A 97 1.84 3.12 -2.33
CA THR A 97 2.45 3.66 -1.10
C THR A 97 1.48 4.59 -0.36
N ALA A 98 0.82 5.51 -1.08
CA ALA A 98 -0.19 6.39 -0.51
C ALA A 98 -1.38 5.60 0.05
N ALA A 99 -1.83 4.57 -0.65
CA ALA A 99 -2.90 3.69 -0.20
C ALA A 99 -2.53 2.96 1.10
N MET A 100 -1.29 2.44 1.23
CA MET A 100 -0.83 1.82 2.48
C MET A 100 -0.81 2.82 3.65
N PHE A 101 -0.50 4.10 3.41
CA PHE A 101 -0.62 5.11 4.46
C PHE A 101 -2.07 5.42 4.83
N VAL A 102 -2.97 5.53 3.84
CA VAL A 102 -4.41 5.71 4.09
C VAL A 102 -4.95 4.56 4.92
N VAL A 103 -4.66 3.31 4.53
CA VAL A 103 -5.19 2.12 5.18
C VAL A 103 -4.59 1.96 6.59
N GLY A 104 -3.27 2.01 6.73
CA GLY A 104 -2.61 1.95 8.03
C GLY A 104 -3.02 3.09 8.97
N GLY A 105 -3.16 4.32 8.46
CA GLY A 105 -3.65 5.46 9.23
C GLY A 105 -5.10 5.30 9.66
N GLY A 106 -5.95 4.76 8.79
CA GLY A 106 -7.33 4.41 9.12
C GLY A 106 -7.43 3.37 10.23
N ILE A 107 -6.60 2.32 10.21
CA ILE A 107 -6.53 1.31 11.28
C ILE A 107 -6.15 1.96 12.61
N VAL A 108 -5.15 2.84 12.61
CA VAL A 108 -4.70 3.53 13.84
C VAL A 108 -5.78 4.46 14.38
N LEU A 109 -6.44 5.24 13.52
CA LEU A 109 -7.49 6.17 13.93
C LEU A 109 -8.65 5.41 14.58
N HIS A 110 -9.15 4.33 13.96
CA HIS A 110 -10.20 3.49 14.55
C HIS A 110 -9.77 2.85 15.88
N GLY A 111 -8.47 2.54 16.03
CA GLY A 111 -7.92 1.97 17.26
C GLY A 111 -7.82 2.95 18.43
N ILE A 112 -8.04 4.26 18.20
CA ILE A 112 -7.97 5.32 19.22
C ILE A 112 -9.29 6.09 19.26
N PRO A 113 -10.31 5.58 19.99
CA PRO A 113 -11.64 6.20 20.04
C PRO A 113 -11.62 7.69 20.43
N ALA A 114 -10.70 8.07 21.33
CA ALA A 114 -10.52 9.44 21.79
C ALA A 114 -10.13 10.45 20.68
N ILE A 115 -9.55 9.98 19.57
CA ILE A 115 -9.21 10.81 18.41
C ILE A 115 -10.28 10.64 17.32
N TYR A 116 -10.81 9.42 17.17
CA TYR A 116 -11.79 9.09 16.14
C TYR A 116 -13.13 9.80 16.34
N ASP A 117 -13.74 9.68 17.53
CA ASP A 117 -15.12 10.13 17.77
C ASP A 117 -15.31 11.65 17.57
N PRO A 118 -14.45 12.54 18.12
CA PRO A 118 -14.59 13.98 17.93
C PRO A 118 -14.37 14.39 16.47
N LEU A 119 -13.46 13.69 15.79
CA LEU A 119 -13.12 13.98 14.40
C LEU A 119 -14.24 13.50 13.47
N HIS A 120 -14.89 12.39 13.78
CA HIS A 120 -16.02 11.90 13.01
C HIS A 120 -17.23 12.81 13.14
N HIS A 121 -17.56 13.26 14.34
CA HIS A 121 -18.66 14.21 14.57
C HIS A 121 -18.39 15.57 13.90
N ALA A 122 -17.15 16.08 13.98
CA ALA A 122 -16.79 17.33 13.30
C ALA A 122 -16.94 17.23 11.77
N VAL A 123 -16.63 16.06 11.17
CA VAL A 123 -16.78 15.85 9.73
C VAL A 123 -18.26 15.68 9.35
N GLU A 124 -19.06 14.95 10.13
CA GLU A 124 -20.50 14.82 9.91
C GLU A 124 -21.22 16.16 9.99
N GLU A 125 -20.84 17.02 10.94
CA GLU A 125 -21.44 18.34 11.12
C GLU A 125 -21.06 19.32 9.98
N LEU A 126 -19.85 19.18 9.42
CA LEU A 126 -19.39 19.99 8.28
C LEU A 126 -19.91 19.52 6.93
N THR A 127 -20.26 18.24 6.78
CA THR A 127 -20.54 17.66 5.45
C THR A 127 -21.85 16.87 5.40
N HIS A 128 -22.87 17.48 4.79
CA HIS A 128 -24.15 16.82 4.49
C HIS A 128 -24.08 15.93 3.23
N SER A 129 -22.94 15.89 2.52
CA SER A 129 -22.74 15.06 1.33
C SER A 129 -21.75 13.94 1.63
N GLY A 130 -22.15 12.68 1.39
CA GLY A 130 -21.30 11.51 1.63
C GLY A 130 -19.99 11.49 0.84
N LEU A 131 -19.93 12.19 -0.31
CA LEU A 131 -18.70 12.29 -1.10
C LEU A 131 -17.64 13.18 -0.44
N LEU A 132 -18.04 14.34 0.10
CA LEU A 132 -17.12 15.19 0.86
C LEU A 132 -16.66 14.50 2.14
N GLN A 133 -17.56 13.82 2.84
CA GLN A 133 -17.23 13.03 4.03
C GLN A 133 -16.17 11.96 3.70
N GLY A 134 -16.37 11.18 2.64
CA GLY A 134 -15.40 10.16 2.23
C GLY A 134 -14.02 10.75 1.87
N LEU A 135 -14.00 11.91 1.20
CA LEU A 135 -12.75 12.58 0.83
C LEU A 135 -12.00 13.07 2.08
N ILE A 136 -12.70 13.72 3.01
CA ILE A 136 -12.10 14.22 4.25
C ILE A 136 -11.56 13.06 5.09
N THR A 137 -12.34 11.99 5.29
CA THR A 137 -11.89 10.80 6.03
C THR A 137 -10.64 10.17 5.40
N THR A 138 -10.56 10.14 4.07
CA THR A 138 -9.38 9.64 3.34
C THR A 138 -8.15 10.51 3.60
N VAL A 139 -8.31 11.85 3.53
CA VAL A 139 -7.21 12.80 3.79
C VAL A 139 -6.74 12.73 5.23
N VAL A 140 -7.65 12.62 6.20
CA VAL A 140 -7.31 12.50 7.62
C VAL A 140 -6.59 11.17 7.88
N SER A 141 -7.07 10.07 7.29
CA SER A 141 -6.41 8.77 7.40
C SER A 141 -5.01 8.80 6.79
N LEU A 142 -4.84 9.42 5.62
CA LEU A 142 -3.52 9.63 5.02
C LEU A 142 -2.59 10.42 5.96
N ALA A 143 -3.07 11.53 6.52
CA ALA A 143 -2.29 12.37 7.42
C ALA A 143 -1.87 11.61 8.68
N ALA A 144 -2.80 10.88 9.30
CA ALA A 144 -2.51 10.04 10.47
C ALA A 144 -1.48 8.96 10.13
N GLY A 145 -1.64 8.27 8.99
CA GLY A 145 -0.69 7.26 8.52
C GLY A 145 0.71 7.84 8.30
N LEU A 146 0.81 9.03 7.70
CA LEU A 146 2.10 9.71 7.49
C LEU A 146 2.76 10.10 8.82
N VAL A 147 1.99 10.62 9.79
CA VAL A 147 2.50 10.98 11.12
C VAL A 147 3.03 9.74 11.83
N VAL A 148 2.24 8.66 11.90
CA VAL A 148 2.64 7.40 12.53
C VAL A 148 3.86 6.81 11.82
N GLY A 149 3.88 6.81 10.50
CA GLY A 149 5.01 6.33 9.71
C GLY A 149 6.28 7.13 9.96
N ALA A 150 6.18 8.46 10.06
CA ALA A 150 7.32 9.33 10.39
C ALA A 150 7.84 9.07 11.81
N VAL A 151 6.95 8.95 12.80
CA VAL A 151 7.33 8.61 14.19
C VAL A 151 8.02 7.25 14.25
N ALA A 152 7.46 6.24 13.59
CA ALA A 152 8.06 4.90 13.53
C ALA A 152 9.45 4.93 12.88
N ALA A 153 9.61 5.67 11.78
CA ALA A 153 10.91 5.83 11.12
C ALA A 153 11.95 6.49 12.05
N LEU A 154 11.56 7.56 12.76
CA LEU A 154 12.45 8.23 13.73
C LEU A 154 12.86 7.30 14.88
N VAL A 155 11.93 6.54 15.43
CA VAL A 155 12.20 5.56 16.50
C VAL A 155 13.20 4.50 16.03
N VAL A 156 12.96 3.93 14.85
CA VAL A 156 13.85 2.91 14.26
C VAL A 156 15.24 3.50 14.00
N ASP A 157 15.33 4.69 13.42
CA ASP A 157 16.62 5.34 13.15
C ASP A 157 17.41 5.62 14.43
N ASN A 158 16.75 6.09 15.48
CA ASN A 158 17.38 6.34 16.78
C ASN A 158 17.82 5.04 17.45
N ALA A 159 17.00 3.98 17.40
CA ALA A 159 17.36 2.66 17.91
C ALA A 159 18.57 2.06 17.16
N LEU A 160 18.58 2.17 15.82
CA LEU A 160 19.69 1.69 14.99
C LEU A 160 20.98 2.46 15.27
N LYS A 161 20.91 3.78 15.46
CA LYS A 161 22.05 4.59 15.88
C LYS A 161 22.57 4.12 17.24
N GLY A 162 21.70 3.93 18.23
CA GLY A 162 22.06 3.42 19.56
C GLY A 162 22.77 2.06 19.51
N ILE A 163 22.22 1.11 18.73
CA ILE A 163 22.82 -0.23 18.56
C ILE A 163 24.19 -0.14 17.86
N ARG A 164 24.36 0.76 16.89
CA ARG A 164 25.66 0.96 16.22
C ARG A 164 26.70 1.56 17.17
N THR A 165 26.30 2.49 18.03
CA THR A 165 27.18 3.06 19.05
C THR A 165 27.62 2.00 20.06
N LEU A 166 26.72 1.08 20.44
CA LEU A 166 27.03 -0.04 21.34
C LEU A 166 27.89 -1.14 20.70
N ARG A 167 27.86 -1.29 19.36
CA ARG A 167 28.60 -2.36 18.66
C ARG A 167 30.09 -2.10 18.46
N GLY A 168 30.59 -0.89 18.75
CA GLY A 168 32.01 -0.54 18.62
C GLY A 168 32.54 -0.63 17.18
N LYS A 169 33.52 0.21 16.80
CA LYS A 169 34.21 0.05 15.51
C LYS A 169 34.98 -1.29 15.53
N PRO A 170 34.93 -2.11 14.46
CA PRO A 170 35.84 -3.25 14.36
C PRO A 170 37.29 -2.73 14.39
N ALA A 171 38.12 -3.34 15.23
CA ALA A 171 39.53 -2.98 15.39
C ALA A 171 40.24 -3.07 14.02
N PRO A 172 41.17 -2.13 13.71
CA PRO A 172 41.92 -2.19 12.46
C PRO A 172 42.75 -3.48 12.42
N ALA A 173 42.62 -4.21 11.31
CA ALA A 173 43.49 -5.35 11.03
C ALA A 173 44.92 -4.83 10.85
N HIS A 174 45.83 -5.29 11.73
CA HIS A 174 47.28 -5.17 11.56
C HIS A 174 47.80 -6.29 10.68
#